data_AF-A0A6V7LXW5-F1
#
_entry.id   AF-A0A6V7LXW5-F1
#
_cell.length_a   1.000
_cell.length_b   1.000
_cell.length_c   1.000
_cell.angle_alpha   90.00
_cell.angle_beta   90.00
_cell.angle_gamma   90.00
#
_symmetry.space_group_name_H-M   'P 1'
#
loop_
_entity.id
_entity.type
_entity.pdbx_description
1 polymer ?
#
loop_
_entity_poly.entity_id
_entity_poly.type
_entity_poly.pdbx_seq_one_letter_code
_entity_poly.pdbx_strand_id
1 'polypeptide(L)'
;ESLVQQLHVQRKVASMQVLGIGETQTARSRGLATIVIQSIVDSSQRITLTAHILRKLTSKIPPMHLCTTELDGKLRNLPLADPQFFKSESINIILGADHYPQIILDQLIKVNSNQLVAQLTIFGWVISGK
;
A
#
# COMPACT_ATOMS: atom_id res chain seq x y z
N GLU A 1 3.44 -5.15 13.33
CA GLU A 1 2.81 -4.64 14.58
C GLU A 1 3.21 -3.22 14.95
N SER A 2 4.39 -2.74 14.55
CA SER A 2 4.90 -1.41 14.87
C SER A 2 3.89 -0.29 14.63
N LEU A 3 3.19 -0.29 13.48
CA LEU A 3 2.20 0.74 13.16
C LEU A 3 1.09 0.86 14.22
N VAL A 4 0.54 -0.28 14.66
CA VAL A 4 -0.53 -0.31 15.68
C VAL A 4 -0.02 0.27 17.00
N GLN A 5 1.23 -0.02 17.36
CA GLN A 5 1.87 0.52 18.56
C GLN A 5 2.13 2.02 18.44
N GLN A 6 2.65 2.48 17.29
CA GLN A 6 2.93 3.89 17.02
C GLN A 6 1.65 4.74 17.03
N LEU A 7 0.59 4.25 16.42
CA LEU A 7 -0.71 4.93 16.35
C LEU A 7 -1.57 4.71 17.61
N HIS A 8 -1.11 3.93 18.60
CA HIS A 8 -1.86 3.58 19.81
C HIS A 8 -3.27 3.04 19.52
N VAL A 9 -3.41 2.27 18.45
CA VAL A 9 -4.71 1.73 18.01
C VAL A 9 -5.14 0.58 18.92
N GLN A 10 -6.41 0.61 19.34
CA GLN A 10 -7.00 -0.46 20.14
C GLN A 10 -7.04 -1.77 19.37
N ARG A 11 -6.49 -2.83 19.98
CA ARG A 11 -6.42 -4.16 19.40
C ARG A 11 -7.61 -5.00 19.85
N LYS A 12 -8.33 -5.58 18.89
CA LYS A 12 -9.33 -6.61 19.15
C LYS A 12 -8.68 -7.99 19.10
N VAL A 13 -9.06 -8.85 20.04
CA VAL A 13 -8.60 -10.24 20.10
C VAL A 13 -9.17 -10.99 18.90
N ALA A 14 -8.29 -11.53 18.07
CA ALA A 14 -8.64 -12.33 16.91
C ALA A 14 -7.41 -13.10 16.42
N SER A 15 -7.60 -14.33 15.97
CA SER A 15 -6.52 -15.13 15.41
C SER A 15 -6.98 -15.87 14.16
N MET A 16 -6.30 -15.63 13.05
CA MET A 16 -6.56 -16.21 11.75
C MET A 16 -5.25 -16.75 11.17
N GLN A 17 -5.31 -17.90 10.52
CA GLN A 17 -4.18 -18.43 9.77
C GLN A 17 -4.07 -17.71 8.42
N VAL A 18 -2.85 -17.35 8.02
CA VAL A 18 -2.56 -16.79 6.71
C VAL A 18 -1.89 -17.89 5.89
N LEU A 19 -2.56 -18.29 4.82
CA LEU A 19 -2.09 -19.32 3.89
C LEU A 19 -1.48 -18.63 2.67
N GLY A 20 -0.31 -19.12 2.24
CA GLY A 20 0.39 -18.69 1.03
C GLY A 20 0.17 -19.65 -0.13
N ILE A 21 1.02 -19.53 -1.16
CA ILE A 21 1.01 -20.39 -2.34
C ILE A 21 1.24 -21.85 -1.91
N GLY A 22 0.45 -22.77 -2.47
CA GLY A 22 0.51 -24.19 -2.13
C GLY A 22 0.01 -24.50 -0.72
N GLU A 23 -0.94 -23.72 -0.19
CA GLU A 23 -1.55 -23.88 1.14
C GLU A 23 -0.55 -23.83 2.31
N THR A 24 0.66 -23.29 2.06
CA THR A 24 1.68 -23.19 3.10
C THR A 24 1.25 -22.17 4.14
N GLN A 25 1.20 -22.55 5.41
CA GLN A 25 0.94 -21.58 6.48
C GLN A 25 2.13 -20.61 6.60
N THR A 26 1.92 -19.36 6.20
CA THR A 26 2.98 -18.34 6.17
C THR A 26 2.98 -17.46 7.41
N ALA A 27 1.82 -17.26 8.03
CA ALA A 27 1.70 -16.49 9.27
C ALA A 27 0.43 -16.83 10.05
N ARG A 28 0.34 -16.26 11.26
CA ARG A 28 -0.87 -16.23 12.08
C ARG A 28 -1.13 -14.80 12.55
N SER A 29 -2.35 -14.32 12.40
CA SER A 29 -2.74 -13.00 12.88
C SER A 29 -2.70 -12.95 14.39
N ARG A 30 -2.26 -11.81 14.90
CA ARG A 30 -2.13 -11.50 16.32
C ARG A 30 -3.37 -10.75 16.83
N GLY A 31 -4.14 -10.12 15.96
CA GLY A 31 -5.37 -9.43 16.35
C GLY A 31 -5.97 -8.73 15.15
N LEU A 32 -6.94 -7.87 15.44
CA LEU A 32 -7.51 -6.93 14.49
C LEU A 32 -7.28 -5.50 14.99
N ALA A 33 -7.08 -4.59 14.05
CA ALA A 33 -7.05 -3.16 14.29
C ALA A 33 -7.95 -2.48 13.26
N THR A 34 -8.76 -1.52 13.70
CA THR A 34 -9.49 -0.63 12.81
C THR A 34 -8.69 0.64 12.63
N ILE A 35 -8.42 1.00 11.39
CA ILE A 35 -7.62 2.18 11.02
C ILE A 35 -8.34 2.98 9.94
N VAL A 36 -8.07 4.29 9.91
CA VAL A 36 -8.49 5.20 8.86
C VAL A 36 -7.27 5.59 8.06
N ILE A 37 -7.34 5.43 6.74
CA ILE A 37 -6.31 5.90 5.82
C ILE A 37 -6.89 7.11 5.10
N GLN A 38 -6.18 8.23 5.16
CA GLN A 38 -6.55 9.50 4.55
C GLN A 38 -5.53 9.86 3.49
N SER A 39 -5.98 10.41 2.36
CA SER A 39 -5.06 10.91 1.34
C SER A 39 -4.28 12.11 1.85
N ILE A 40 -2.99 12.16 1.51
CA ILE A 40 -2.15 13.34 1.69
C ILE A 40 -2.38 14.39 0.59
N VAL A 41 -3.01 14.01 -0.52
CA VAL A 41 -3.30 14.86 -1.68
C VAL A 41 -4.67 15.52 -1.54
N ASP A 42 -5.69 14.77 -1.12
CA ASP A 42 -7.05 15.28 -0.88
C ASP A 42 -7.59 14.79 0.47
N SER A 43 -7.53 15.66 1.48
CA SER A 43 -7.99 15.34 2.84
C SER A 43 -9.47 14.93 2.96
N SER A 44 -10.30 15.17 1.94
CA SER A 44 -11.69 14.68 1.92
C SER A 44 -11.76 13.16 1.67
N GLN A 45 -10.78 12.60 0.97
CA GLN A 45 -10.72 11.19 0.61
C GLN A 45 -10.11 10.36 1.74
N ARG A 46 -10.91 9.39 2.22
CA ARG A 46 -10.49 8.46 3.27
C ARG A 46 -11.22 7.13 3.16
N ILE A 47 -10.61 6.08 3.67
CA ILE A 47 -11.28 4.79 3.89
C ILE A 47 -11.06 4.35 5.33
N THR A 48 -12.06 3.65 5.87
CA THR A 48 -11.94 2.93 7.14
C THR A 48 -11.85 1.46 6.85
N LEU A 49 -10.88 0.77 7.45
CA LEU A 49 -10.72 -0.67 7.25
C LEU A 49 -10.36 -1.37 8.56
N THR A 50 -10.69 -2.65 8.63
CA THR A 50 -10.31 -3.53 9.73
C THR A 50 -9.28 -4.52 9.22
N ALA A 51 -8.04 -4.40 9.71
CA ALA A 51 -6.91 -5.19 9.24
C ALA A 51 -6.45 -6.22 10.27
N HIS A 52 -5.97 -7.36 9.78
CA HIS A 52 -5.26 -8.34 10.58
C HIS A 52 -3.86 -7.87 10.94
N ILE A 53 -3.55 -7.94 12.23
CA ILE A 53 -2.24 -7.56 12.76
C ILE A 53 -1.28 -8.73 12.57
N LEU A 54 -0.18 -8.48 11.84
CA LEU A 54 0.89 -9.45 11.62
C LEU A 54 2.23 -8.96 12.19
N ARG A 55 3.12 -9.90 12.54
CA ARG A 55 4.48 -9.58 13.01
C ARG A 55 5.31 -8.93 11.89
N LYS A 56 5.23 -9.50 10.68
CA LYS A 56 5.93 -9.05 9.47
C LYS A 56 4.97 -9.24 8.29
N LEU A 57 4.92 -8.26 7.39
CA LEU A 57 4.09 -8.29 6.18
C LEU A 57 4.89 -8.85 5.00
N THR A 58 5.94 -8.14 4.59
CA THR A 58 6.78 -8.48 3.45
C THR A 58 8.26 -8.19 3.74
N SER A 59 9.14 -8.43 2.76
CA SER A 59 10.43 -7.74 2.69
C SER A 59 10.23 -6.24 2.42
N LYS A 60 11.33 -5.48 2.42
CA LYS A 60 11.29 -4.08 1.99
C LYS A 60 10.83 -3.97 0.53
N ILE A 61 10.06 -2.94 0.23
CA ILE A 61 9.56 -2.61 -1.10
C ILE A 61 9.83 -1.12 -1.35
N PRO A 62 10.45 -0.77 -2.48
CA PRO A 62 11.16 -1.66 -3.41
C PRO A 62 12.33 -2.42 -2.73
N PRO A 63 12.82 -3.54 -3.31
CA PRO A 63 13.94 -4.31 -2.75
C PRO A 63 15.24 -3.50 -2.62
N MET A 64 15.39 -2.45 -3.42
CA MET A 64 16.48 -1.48 -3.40
C MET A 64 15.95 -0.08 -3.68
N HIS A 65 16.68 0.95 -3.29
CA HIS A 65 16.30 2.34 -3.61
C HIS A 65 16.27 2.52 -5.13
N LEU A 66 15.17 3.07 -5.64
CA LEU A 66 15.02 3.36 -7.06
C LEU A 66 15.61 4.74 -7.36
N CYS A 67 16.31 4.83 -8.49
CA CYS A 67 16.74 6.11 -9.02
C CYS A 67 15.58 6.77 -9.78
N THR A 68 15.07 7.88 -9.28
CA THR A 68 13.93 8.59 -9.90
C THR A 68 14.36 9.64 -10.92
N THR A 69 15.67 9.84 -11.12
CA THR A 69 16.20 10.85 -12.06
C THR A 69 15.87 10.55 -13.51
N GLU A 70 15.53 9.31 -13.84
CA GLU A 70 15.13 8.84 -15.17
C GLU A 70 13.62 8.64 -15.30
N LEU A 71 12.84 8.98 -14.28
CA LEU A 71 11.39 8.87 -14.36
C LEU A 71 10.89 9.78 -15.50
N ASP A 72 10.02 9.24 -16.35
CA ASP A 72 9.42 9.97 -17.46
C ASP A 72 8.81 11.29 -16.96
N GLY A 73 8.99 12.37 -17.72
CA GLY A 73 8.50 13.70 -17.35
C GLY A 73 7.00 13.72 -17.07
N LYS A 74 6.22 12.86 -17.74
CA LYS A 74 4.77 12.68 -17.48
C LYS A 74 4.45 12.18 -16.08
N LEU A 75 5.40 11.51 -15.42
CA LEU A 75 5.21 10.93 -14.09
C LEU A 75 5.77 11.83 -12.97
N ARG A 76 6.73 12.71 -13.27
CA ARG A 76 7.44 13.50 -12.25
C ARG A 76 6.56 14.45 -11.45
N ASN A 77 5.54 15.02 -12.10
CA ASN A 77 4.70 16.07 -11.50
C ASN A 77 3.34 15.55 -11.02
N LEU A 78 3.16 14.23 -10.97
CA LEU A 78 1.92 13.66 -10.47
C LEU A 78 1.83 13.81 -8.95
N PRO A 79 0.68 14.20 -8.38
CA PRO A 79 0.48 14.15 -6.93
C PRO A 79 0.40 12.68 -6.50
N LEU A 80 1.52 12.16 -6.00
CA LEU A 80 1.65 10.74 -5.65
C LEU A 80 0.94 10.42 -4.34
N ALA A 81 0.33 9.23 -4.28
CA ALA A 81 -0.21 8.69 -3.02
C ALA A 81 0.90 8.42 -1.99
N ASP A 82 2.09 8.08 -2.47
CA ASP A 82 3.31 7.95 -1.66
C ASP A 82 4.47 8.70 -2.35
N PRO A 83 4.84 9.91 -1.88
CA PRO A 83 5.96 10.68 -2.42
C PRO A 83 7.31 10.00 -2.23
N GLN A 84 7.40 8.98 -1.38
CA GLN A 84 8.62 8.26 -1.04
C GLN A 84 8.64 6.83 -1.58
N PHE A 85 7.78 6.49 -2.55
CA PHE A 85 7.66 5.14 -3.13
C PHE A 85 8.98 4.55 -3.65
N PHE A 86 9.97 5.38 -3.96
CA PHE A 86 11.29 4.98 -4.44
C PHE A 86 12.24 4.50 -3.33
N LYS A 87 11.92 4.73 -2.05
CA LYS A 87 12.77 4.35 -0.93
C LYS A 87 12.53 2.90 -0.52
N SER A 88 13.60 2.12 -0.40
CA SER A 88 13.49 0.75 0.09
C SER A 88 13.12 0.70 1.57
N GLU A 89 11.85 0.49 1.86
CA GLU A 89 11.33 0.48 3.22
C GLU A 89 10.31 -0.63 3.45
N SER A 90 10.04 -0.95 4.72
CA SER A 90 9.01 -1.92 5.07
C SER A 90 7.63 -1.27 5.00
N ILE A 91 6.69 -1.90 4.32
CA ILE A 91 5.30 -1.45 4.31
C ILE A 91 4.63 -1.69 5.67
N ASN A 92 3.61 -0.89 5.99
CA ASN A 92 2.87 -1.03 7.25
C ASN A 92 1.48 -1.67 7.09
N ILE A 93 0.89 -1.61 5.90
CA ILE A 93 -0.47 -2.07 5.60
C ILE A 93 -0.46 -2.77 4.24
N ILE A 94 -1.20 -3.87 4.14
CA ILE A 94 -1.61 -4.47 2.85
C ILE A 94 -3.12 -4.26 2.75
N LEU A 95 -3.56 -3.66 1.65
CA LEU A 95 -4.99 -3.49 1.35
C LEU A 95 -5.47 -4.72 0.59
N GLY A 96 -6.54 -5.33 1.10
CA GLY A 96 -7.18 -6.45 0.43
C GLY A 96 -7.90 -6.03 -0.86
N ALA A 97 -8.16 -7.00 -1.73
CA ALA A 97 -8.85 -6.78 -3.00
C ALA A 97 -10.31 -6.33 -2.81
N ASP A 98 -10.90 -6.60 -1.65
CA ASP A 98 -12.22 -6.13 -1.24
C ASP A 98 -12.31 -4.60 -1.17
N HIS A 99 -11.20 -3.90 -0.92
CA HIS A 99 -11.15 -2.44 -0.95
C HIS A 99 -10.81 -1.85 -2.32
N TYR A 100 -10.38 -2.67 -3.27
CA TYR A 100 -9.93 -2.20 -4.59
C TYR A 100 -10.96 -1.30 -5.31
N PRO A 101 -12.26 -1.67 -5.40
CA PRO A 101 -13.25 -0.86 -6.11
C PRO A 101 -13.51 0.51 -5.47
N GLN A 102 -13.19 0.68 -4.18
CA GLN A 102 -13.36 1.95 -3.47
C GLN A 102 -12.14 2.88 -3.66
N ILE A 103 -10.99 2.32 -4.05
CA ILE A 103 -9.71 3.03 -4.10
C ILE A 103 -9.35 3.43 -5.53
N ILE A 104 -9.60 2.55 -6.50
CA ILE A 104 -9.18 2.74 -7.88
C ILE A 104 -10.04 3.78 -8.60
N LEU A 105 -9.43 4.60 -9.46
CA LEU A 105 -10.13 5.57 -10.32
C LEU A 105 -9.82 5.31 -11.81
N ASP A 106 -10.57 5.92 -12.71
CA ASP A 106 -10.52 5.55 -14.14
C ASP A 106 -9.23 5.97 -14.87
N GLN A 107 -8.47 6.92 -14.33
CA GLN A 107 -7.34 7.51 -15.05
C GLN A 107 -6.07 6.66 -14.95
N LEU A 108 -5.45 6.42 -16.11
CA LEU A 108 -4.27 5.59 -16.28
C LEU A 108 -3.29 6.24 -17.26
N ILE A 109 -2.02 6.34 -16.87
CA ILE A 109 -0.94 6.84 -17.72
C ILE A 109 0.07 5.69 -17.91
N LYS A 110 0.37 5.35 -19.16
CA LYS A 110 1.37 4.33 -19.51
C LYS A 110 2.55 4.99 -20.21
N VAL A 111 3.76 4.66 -19.79
CA VAL A 111 5.00 5.17 -20.39
C VAL A 111 5.97 4.02 -20.67
N ASN A 112 7.03 4.29 -21.45
CA ASN A 112 8.08 3.33 -21.80
C ASN A 112 7.51 1.99 -22.33
N SER A 113 6.66 2.04 -23.37
CA SER A 113 6.04 0.83 -23.94
C SER A 113 5.29 -0.04 -22.90
N ASN A 114 4.60 0.62 -21.96
CA ASN A 114 3.86 0.01 -20.85
C ASN A 114 4.74 -0.67 -19.79
N GLN A 115 6.03 -0.34 -19.72
CA GLN A 115 6.90 -0.81 -18.63
C GLN A 115 6.60 -0.10 -17.31
N LEU A 116 6.12 1.14 -17.37
CA LEU A 116 5.68 1.90 -16.21
C LEU A 116 4.25 2.37 -16.42
N VAL A 117 3.48 2.27 -15.34
CA VAL A 117 2.08 2.65 -15.30
C VAL A 117 1.85 3.51 -14.06
N ALA A 118 1.24 4.68 -14.25
CA ALA A 118 0.67 5.45 -13.18
C ALA A 118 -0.84 5.31 -13.20
N GLN A 119 -1.40 4.94 -12.06
CA GLN A 119 -2.82 4.69 -11.87
C GLN A 119 -3.34 5.69 -10.85
N LEU A 120 -4.40 6.42 -11.19
CA LEU A 120 -5.03 7.32 -10.25
C LEU A 120 -5.84 6.52 -9.22
N THR A 121 -5.76 6.93 -7.97
CA THR A 121 -6.56 6.40 -6.85
C THR A 121 -7.11 7.56 -6.03
N ILE A 122 -8.04 7.28 -5.12
CA ILE A 122 -8.52 8.26 -4.15
C ILE A 122 -7.40 8.86 -3.28
N PHE A 123 -6.24 8.18 -3.18
CA PHE A 123 -5.10 8.64 -2.38
C PHE A 123 -4.11 9.50 -3.17
N GLY A 124 -4.24 9.56 -4.50
CA GLY A 124 -3.24 10.13 -5.41
C GLY A 124 -2.80 9.10 -6.45
N TRP A 125 -1.78 9.45 -7.24
CA TRP A 125 -1.24 8.54 -8.26
C TRP A 125 -0.32 7.49 -7.62
N VAL A 126 -0.52 6.23 -8.00
CA VAL A 126 0.40 5.13 -7.67
C VAL A 126 1.17 4.73 -8.92
N ILE A 127 2.47 4.50 -8.78
CA ILE A 127 3.34 4.08 -9.89
C ILE A 127 3.66 2.60 -9.71
N SER A 128 3.48 1.82 -10.76
CA SER A 128 3.88 0.42 -10.84
C SER A 128 4.70 0.17 -12.10
N GLY A 129 5.59 -0.83 -12.02
CA GLY A 129 6.45 -1.24 -13.11
C GLY A 129 6.48 -2.74 -13.27
N LYS A 130 6.86 -3.20 -14.47
CA LYS A 130 7.17 -4.60 -14.76
C LYS A 130 8.61 -4.95 -14.42
#